data_AF-A0A523EF07-F1
#
_entry.id   AF-A0A523EF07-F1
#
_cell.length_a   1.000
_cell.length_b   1.000
_cell.length_c   1.000
_cell.angle_alpha   90.00
_cell.angle_beta   90.00
_cell.angle_gamma   90.00
#
_symmetry.space_group_name_H-M   'P 1'
#
loop_
_entity.id
_entity.type
_entity.pdbx_description
1 polymer ?
#
loop_
_entity_poly.entity_id
_entity_poly.type
_entity_poly.pdbx_seq_one_letter_code
_entity_poly.pdbx_strand_id
1 'polypeptide(L)'
;MNRWCSAVFGAALMGGSMVSGVSSAQTFYVATDGDDGSGDGSIGAPWATITRALDTVADASTILVRHGTYFGRVRLRGTFANGVTVRSEIPYQARLRYHATVVTCFYGRGITLEGFDIAHDGPGASGLVIQVQNLLDEPGGSDFVGRITFRDNVLHDSFNNDILKINNGAGDITVEGNLFYNQTGSDEHIDVNSLTDVTIQDMCSSTILLEAAAPMAMTPALTSSSRTAMAVTTQTSGASASPSGATSF
;
A
#
# COMPACT_ATOMS: atom_id res chain seq x y z
N MET A 1 -20.38 55.67 -56.37
CA MET A 1 -19.91 54.57 -57.23
C MET A 1 -18.68 53.92 -56.60
N ASN A 2 -18.83 52.63 -56.32
CA ASN A 2 -17.96 51.60 -55.78
C ASN A 2 -16.44 51.85 -55.74
N ARG A 3 -15.80 51.59 -54.60
CA ARG A 3 -14.56 50.79 -54.55
C ARG A 3 -14.61 49.82 -53.38
N TRP A 4 -14.58 48.54 -53.74
CA TRP A 4 -14.45 47.39 -52.85
C TRP A 4 -13.00 47.27 -52.40
N CYS A 5 -12.77 47.10 -51.09
CA CYS A 5 -11.50 46.62 -50.55
C CYS A 5 -11.77 45.28 -49.87
N SER A 6 -11.42 44.19 -50.54
CA SER A 6 -11.36 42.86 -49.93
C SER A 6 -10.10 42.78 -49.08
N ALA A 7 -10.26 42.69 -47.75
CA ALA A 7 -9.19 42.25 -46.86
C ALA A 7 -9.43 40.77 -46.53
N VAL A 8 -8.55 39.92 -47.02
CA VAL A 8 -8.44 38.52 -46.63
C VAL A 8 -7.93 38.50 -45.18
N PHE A 9 -8.77 38.09 -44.22
CA PHE A 9 -8.30 37.78 -42.88
C PHE A 9 -7.63 36.41 -42.90
N GLY A 10 -6.30 36.39 -42.84
CA GLY A 10 -5.53 35.19 -42.59
C GLY A 10 -5.82 34.66 -41.20
N ALA A 11 -6.31 33.43 -41.12
CA ALA A 11 -6.40 32.70 -39.86
C ALA A 11 -4.98 32.32 -39.41
N ALA A 12 -4.42 33.06 -38.46
CA ALA A 12 -3.23 32.64 -37.76
C ALA A 12 -3.60 31.48 -36.82
N LEU A 13 -3.22 30.24 -37.18
CA LEU A 13 -3.16 29.14 -36.22
C LEU A 13 -2.12 29.51 -35.15
N MET A 14 -2.58 29.93 -33.99
CA MET A 14 -1.74 30.00 -32.80
C MET A 14 -1.50 28.58 -32.31
N GLY A 15 -0.40 27.99 -32.78
CA GLY A 15 0.16 26.76 -32.23
C GLY A 15 0.64 27.02 -30.80
N GLY A 16 -0.26 26.87 -29.84
CA GLY A 16 0.09 26.81 -28.42
C GLY A 16 0.93 25.56 -28.18
N SER A 17 2.23 25.72 -28.02
CA SER A 17 3.08 24.67 -27.46
C SER A 17 2.61 24.40 -26.04
N MET A 18 1.98 23.25 -25.87
CA MET A 18 1.67 22.68 -24.56
C MET A 18 3.02 22.25 -23.97
N VAL A 19 3.61 23.14 -23.18
CA VAL A 19 4.72 22.79 -22.30
C VAL A 19 4.13 21.79 -21.30
N SER A 20 4.38 20.50 -21.51
CA SER A 20 4.16 19.48 -20.50
C SER A 20 5.03 19.87 -19.30
N GLY A 21 4.42 20.52 -18.31
CA GLY A 21 5.08 20.81 -17.05
C GLY A 21 5.52 19.48 -16.44
N VAL A 22 6.82 19.31 -16.28
CA VAL A 22 7.35 18.26 -15.40
C VAL A 22 6.85 18.62 -14.00
N SER A 23 5.87 17.88 -13.49
CA SER A 23 5.48 17.98 -12.09
C SER A 23 6.71 17.63 -11.26
N SER A 24 7.34 18.62 -10.63
CA SER A 24 8.38 18.36 -9.65
C SER A 24 7.75 17.56 -8.51
N ALA A 25 8.40 16.48 -8.08
CA ALA A 25 7.96 15.74 -6.90
C ALA A 25 7.82 16.71 -5.72
N GLN A 26 6.59 16.95 -5.29
CA GLN A 26 6.30 17.86 -4.18
C GLN A 26 6.38 17.08 -2.86
N THR A 27 6.98 17.69 -1.85
CA THR A 27 7.07 17.11 -0.51
C THR A 27 6.07 17.78 0.41
N PHE A 28 5.22 16.99 1.05
CA PHE A 28 4.23 17.42 2.02
C PHE A 28 4.47 16.75 3.38
N TYR A 29 3.92 17.31 4.44
CA TYR A 29 4.16 16.90 5.81
C TYR A 29 2.86 16.54 6.54
N VAL A 30 2.92 15.45 7.29
CA VAL A 30 1.91 15.05 8.27
C VAL A 30 2.57 15.02 9.64
N ALA A 31 1.93 15.58 10.66
CA ALA A 31 2.47 15.65 12.01
C ALA A 31 1.36 15.42 13.05
N THR A 32 1.70 14.91 14.22
CA THR A 32 0.72 14.70 15.31
C THR A 32 0.16 16.01 15.89
N ASP A 33 0.86 17.13 15.66
CA ASP A 33 0.45 18.50 15.98
C ASP A 33 -0.06 19.27 14.76
N GLY A 34 -0.30 18.58 13.63
CA GLY A 34 -0.89 19.16 12.42
C GLY A 34 -2.40 19.37 12.52
N ASP A 35 -2.98 19.93 11.47
CA ASP A 35 -4.42 20.23 11.40
C ASP A 35 -4.98 19.92 10.00
N ASP A 36 -6.01 19.08 9.91
CA ASP A 36 -6.58 18.66 8.62
C ASP A 36 -7.48 19.72 7.97
N GLY A 37 -7.96 20.70 8.74
CA GLY A 37 -8.86 21.76 8.27
C GLY A 37 -8.13 23.03 7.83
N SER A 38 -7.04 23.38 8.51
CA SER A 38 -6.27 24.61 8.30
C SER A 38 -4.84 24.37 7.83
N GLY A 39 -4.30 23.16 7.98
CA GLY A 39 -3.00 22.79 7.43
C GLY A 39 -2.99 22.77 5.91
N ASP A 40 -1.87 23.18 5.32
CA ASP A 40 -1.64 23.18 3.87
C ASP A 40 -0.65 22.08 3.43
N GLY A 41 -0.21 21.25 4.38
CA GLY A 41 0.75 20.18 4.14
C GLY A 41 2.19 20.67 4.02
N SER A 42 2.46 21.95 4.24
CA SER A 42 3.83 22.46 4.35
C SER A 42 4.49 22.03 5.66
N ILE A 43 5.81 22.19 5.75
CA ILE A 43 6.56 21.93 6.99
C ILE A 43 6.09 22.82 8.17
N GLY A 44 5.56 24.01 7.88
CA GLY A 44 5.09 24.97 8.90
C GLY A 44 3.64 24.77 9.31
N ALA A 45 2.82 24.18 8.43
CA ALA A 45 1.40 23.90 8.68
C ALA A 45 1.04 22.50 8.14
N PRO A 46 1.58 21.42 8.76
CA PRO A 46 1.36 20.06 8.31
C PRO A 46 -0.11 19.63 8.51
N TRP A 47 -0.54 18.63 7.75
CA TRP A 47 -1.82 17.96 8.02
C TRP A 47 -1.71 17.06 9.27
N ALA A 48 -2.84 16.79 9.91
CA ALA A 48 -2.90 15.90 11.07
C ALA A 48 -2.87 14.41 10.66
N THR A 49 -3.45 14.09 9.49
CA THR A 49 -3.63 12.69 9.07
C THR A 49 -3.07 12.36 7.69
N ILE A 50 -2.60 11.11 7.56
CA ILE A 50 -2.14 10.54 6.28
C ILE A 50 -3.29 10.47 5.26
N THR A 51 -4.50 10.12 5.72
CA THR A 51 -5.67 10.03 4.83
C THR A 51 -5.96 11.40 4.22
N ARG A 52 -5.92 12.48 5.02
CA ARG A 52 -6.11 13.85 4.52
C ARG A 52 -5.06 14.24 3.49
N ALA A 53 -3.80 13.89 3.72
CA ALA A 53 -2.72 14.15 2.78
C ALA A 53 -2.97 13.45 1.44
N LEU A 54 -3.28 12.15 1.45
CA LEU A 54 -3.59 11.38 0.24
C LEU A 54 -4.79 11.94 -0.53
N ASP A 55 -5.80 12.48 0.16
CA ASP A 55 -6.96 13.11 -0.49
C ASP A 55 -6.63 14.43 -1.20
N THR A 56 -5.46 15.02 -0.94
CA THR A 56 -5.14 16.40 -1.31
C THR A 56 -3.94 16.51 -2.25
N VAL A 57 -2.93 15.66 -2.08
CA VAL A 57 -1.68 15.76 -2.86
C VAL A 57 -1.88 15.43 -4.33
N ALA A 58 -1.04 16.04 -5.17
CA ALA A 58 -0.93 15.67 -6.57
C ALA A 58 -0.16 14.34 -6.74
N ASP A 59 -0.30 13.72 -7.91
CA ASP A 59 0.52 12.58 -8.32
C ASP A 59 2.03 12.89 -8.31
N ALA A 60 2.87 11.87 -8.18
CA ALA A 60 4.31 11.96 -7.99
C ALA A 60 4.76 12.69 -6.70
N SER A 61 3.86 12.92 -5.73
CA SER A 61 4.21 13.55 -4.45
C SER A 61 4.85 12.58 -3.45
N THR A 62 5.62 13.15 -2.53
CA THR A 62 6.10 12.48 -1.31
C THR A 62 5.43 13.11 -0.09
N ILE A 63 4.86 12.28 0.77
CA ILE A 63 4.30 12.67 2.07
C ILE A 63 5.28 12.17 3.14
N LEU A 64 5.93 13.07 3.85
CA LEU A 64 6.77 12.78 5.00
C LEU A 64 5.93 12.87 6.28
N VAL A 65 5.85 11.77 7.01
CA VAL A 65 5.12 11.67 8.27
C VAL A 65 6.12 11.81 9.41
N ARG A 66 5.97 12.87 10.20
CA ARG A 66 6.84 13.14 11.34
C ARG A 66 6.74 12.04 12.39
N HIS A 67 7.74 12.00 13.26
CA HIS A 67 7.71 11.08 14.39
C HIS A 67 6.47 11.29 15.27
N GLY A 68 5.99 10.22 15.90
CA GLY A 68 4.83 10.29 16.78
C GLY A 68 3.98 9.04 16.69
N THR A 69 2.92 9.00 17.50
CA THR A 69 1.90 7.94 17.43
C THR A 69 0.64 8.52 16.84
N TYR A 70 0.19 7.92 15.75
CA TYR A 70 -1.04 8.26 15.07
C TYR A 70 -2.07 7.18 15.41
N PHE A 71 -3.08 7.57 16.19
CA PHE A 71 -4.19 6.70 16.55
C PHE A 71 -5.32 6.80 15.54
N GLY A 72 -5.92 5.65 15.21
CA GLY A 72 -7.05 5.58 14.28
C GLY A 72 -6.71 4.84 13.00
N ARG A 73 -7.76 4.56 12.21
CA ARG A 73 -7.60 3.90 10.92
C ARG A 73 -7.02 4.84 9.86
N VAL A 74 -5.92 4.41 9.24
CA VAL A 74 -5.35 5.01 8.03
C VAL A 74 -5.99 4.37 6.79
N ARG A 75 -6.48 5.20 5.86
CA ARG A 75 -7.05 4.74 4.59
C ARG A 75 -6.11 5.12 3.45
N LEU A 76 -5.47 4.13 2.85
CA LEU A 76 -4.70 4.31 1.62
C LEU A 76 -5.68 4.34 0.45
N ARG A 77 -6.01 5.54 -0.03
CA ARG A 77 -6.97 5.78 -1.11
C ARG A 77 -6.48 6.89 -2.05
N GLY A 78 -7.06 6.92 -3.25
CA GLY A 78 -6.63 7.80 -4.35
C GLY A 78 -5.95 7.00 -5.46
N THR A 79 -5.91 7.59 -6.65
CA THR A 79 -5.36 6.96 -7.86
C THR A 79 -4.24 7.83 -8.42
N PHE A 80 -3.01 7.31 -8.35
CA PHE A 80 -1.79 8.04 -8.69
C PHE A 80 -1.09 7.33 -9.86
N ALA A 81 -1.02 7.97 -11.03
CA ALA A 81 -0.50 7.33 -12.24
C ALA A 81 1.01 7.08 -12.14
N ASN A 82 1.76 8.07 -11.68
CA ASN A 82 3.21 8.00 -11.42
C ASN A 82 3.52 7.49 -10.01
N GLY A 83 2.53 7.59 -9.12
CA GLY A 83 2.57 7.05 -7.76
C GLY A 83 2.83 8.13 -6.71
N VAL A 84 2.41 7.85 -5.48
CA VAL A 84 2.71 8.66 -4.30
C VAL A 84 3.47 7.81 -3.28
N THR A 85 4.45 8.41 -2.62
CA THR A 85 5.15 7.79 -1.50
C THR A 85 4.70 8.42 -0.19
N VAL A 86 4.17 7.61 0.72
CA VAL A 86 3.94 7.97 2.11
C VAL A 86 5.06 7.32 2.93
N ARG A 87 5.90 8.13 3.58
CA ARG A 87 7.10 7.67 4.27
C ARG A 87 7.21 8.25 5.67
N SER A 88 7.62 7.44 6.63
CA SER A 88 8.06 7.95 7.94
C SER A 88 9.32 8.81 7.77
N GLU A 89 9.29 10.06 8.22
CA GLU A 89 10.41 11.00 8.08
C GLU A 89 11.69 10.46 8.71
N ILE A 90 11.56 9.87 9.90
CA ILE A 90 12.59 9.08 10.55
C ILE A 90 12.09 7.63 10.55
N PRO A 91 12.82 6.66 9.97
CA PRO A 91 12.36 5.27 9.90
C PRO A 91 11.88 4.74 11.26
N TYR A 92 10.71 4.12 11.24
CA TYR A 92 10.00 3.48 12.34
C TYR A 92 9.52 4.41 13.46
N GLN A 93 9.74 5.73 13.36
CA GLN A 93 9.32 6.67 14.41
C GLN A 93 7.92 7.26 14.19
N ALA A 94 7.34 7.14 13.00
CA ALA A 94 5.90 7.31 12.80
C ALA A 94 5.20 5.96 13.07
N ARG A 95 4.46 5.91 14.17
CA ARG A 95 3.79 4.70 14.67
C ARG A 95 2.30 4.77 14.37
N LEU A 96 1.77 3.80 13.64
CA LEU A 96 0.34 3.68 13.35
C LEU A 96 -0.28 2.70 14.34
N ARG A 97 -1.32 3.11 15.06
CA ARG A 97 -1.96 2.33 16.12
C ARG A 97 -3.48 2.41 16.04
N TYR A 98 -4.15 1.28 16.19
CA TYR A 98 -5.61 1.27 16.31
C TYR A 98 -6.14 0.00 16.97
N HIS A 99 -7.34 0.09 17.56
CA HIS A 99 -8.02 -1.04 18.22
C HIS A 99 -8.76 -1.96 17.24
N ALA A 100 -8.96 -1.49 16.01
CA ALA A 100 -9.51 -2.26 14.90
C ALA A 100 -8.51 -2.24 13.74
N THR A 101 -8.96 -2.52 12.51
CA THR A 101 -8.07 -2.50 11.35
C THR A 101 -7.29 -1.19 11.18
N VAL A 102 -5.96 -1.25 11.32
CA VAL A 102 -5.06 -0.08 11.43
C VAL A 102 -4.89 0.60 10.07
N VAL A 103 -4.57 -0.17 9.04
CA VAL A 103 -4.41 0.32 7.66
C VAL A 103 -5.37 -0.43 6.74
N THR A 104 -6.13 0.32 5.94
CA THR A 104 -6.98 -0.25 4.88
C THR A 104 -6.62 0.34 3.53
N CYS A 105 -6.53 -0.48 2.49
CA CYS A 105 -6.46 -0.05 1.10
C CYS A 105 -7.58 -0.73 0.31
N PHE A 106 -8.71 -0.02 0.16
CA PHE A 106 -9.90 -0.55 -0.52
C PHE A 106 -10.18 0.10 -1.88
N TYR A 107 -9.56 1.26 -2.11
CA TYR A 107 -9.80 2.11 -3.28
C TYR A 107 -8.51 2.81 -3.75
N GLY A 108 -7.35 2.32 -3.30
CA GLY A 108 -6.06 2.95 -3.58
C GLY A 108 -5.39 2.33 -4.81
N ARG A 109 -4.69 3.17 -5.58
CA ARG A 109 -3.82 2.69 -6.66
C ARG A 109 -2.58 3.57 -6.82
N GLY A 110 -1.40 2.95 -6.88
CA GLY A 110 -0.12 3.66 -7.02
C GLY A 110 0.36 4.32 -5.73
N ILE A 111 0.32 3.59 -4.60
CA ILE A 111 0.68 4.12 -3.28
C ILE A 111 1.77 3.26 -2.66
N THR A 112 2.86 3.88 -2.22
CA THR A 112 3.89 3.25 -1.39
C THR A 112 3.73 3.69 0.06
N LEU A 113 3.65 2.76 1.01
CA LEU A 113 3.74 3.00 2.45
C LEU A 113 5.08 2.46 2.96
N GLU A 114 5.95 3.34 3.43
CA GLU A 114 7.35 3.01 3.70
C GLU A 114 7.86 3.49 5.07
N GLY A 115 8.59 2.62 5.77
CA GLY A 115 9.35 3.01 6.96
C GLY A 115 8.51 3.17 8.23
N PHE A 116 7.29 2.64 8.31
CA PHE A 116 6.42 2.79 9.48
C PHE A 116 6.59 1.65 10.49
N ASP A 117 6.22 1.92 11.73
CA ASP A 117 5.88 0.90 12.71
C ASP A 117 4.34 0.82 12.79
N ILE A 118 3.75 -0.35 12.54
CA ILE A 118 2.31 -0.55 12.40
C ILE A 118 1.87 -1.74 13.26
N ALA A 119 0.91 -1.50 14.16
CA ALA A 119 0.43 -2.50 15.09
C ALA A 119 -0.96 -2.16 15.64
N HIS A 120 -1.65 -3.13 16.21
CA HIS A 120 -2.79 -2.80 17.07
C HIS A 120 -2.34 -2.02 18.31
N ASP A 121 -3.27 -1.31 18.95
CA ASP A 121 -2.97 -0.51 20.16
C ASP A 121 -2.90 -1.32 21.46
N GLY A 122 -3.33 -2.58 21.46
CA GLY A 122 -3.14 -3.49 22.58
C GLY A 122 -4.05 -4.73 22.57
N PRO A 123 -3.95 -5.58 23.62
CA PRO A 123 -4.79 -6.77 23.77
C PRO A 123 -6.29 -6.45 23.71
N GLY A 124 -7.04 -7.33 23.07
CA GLY A 124 -8.48 -7.14 22.84
C GLY A 124 -8.82 -6.39 21.55
N ALA A 125 -7.81 -5.85 20.85
CA ALA A 125 -8.00 -5.33 19.50
C ALA A 125 -8.51 -6.41 18.55
N SER A 126 -9.29 -5.99 17.55
CA SER A 126 -9.97 -6.87 16.61
C SER A 126 -9.68 -6.51 15.15
N GLY A 127 -9.98 -7.42 14.23
CA GLY A 127 -9.61 -7.22 12.82
C GLY A 127 -8.11 -7.38 12.58
N LEU A 128 -7.63 -6.79 11.49
CA LEU A 128 -6.32 -7.03 10.88
C LEU A 128 -5.39 -5.85 11.07
N VAL A 129 -4.07 -6.02 11.12
CA VAL A 129 -3.20 -4.83 11.15
C VAL A 129 -3.29 -4.07 9.82
N ILE A 130 -3.17 -4.78 8.69
CA ILE A 130 -3.34 -4.24 7.35
C ILE A 130 -4.30 -5.11 6.54
N GLN A 131 -5.25 -4.46 5.87
CA GLN A 131 -6.12 -5.11 4.90
C GLN A 131 -6.11 -4.40 3.55
N VAL A 132 -5.80 -5.13 2.49
CA VAL A 132 -5.93 -4.70 1.10
C VAL A 132 -7.02 -5.52 0.44
N GLN A 133 -8.00 -4.84 -0.14
CA GLN A 133 -9.14 -5.49 -0.78
C GLN A 133 -9.55 -4.70 -2.02
N ASN A 134 -9.78 -5.33 -3.17
CA ASN A 134 -10.41 -4.60 -4.27
C ASN A 134 -11.90 -4.40 -3.98
N LEU A 135 -12.33 -3.15 -3.77
CA LEU A 135 -13.73 -2.76 -3.66
C LEU A 135 -14.13 -1.68 -4.69
N LEU A 136 -13.31 -1.47 -5.73
CA LEU A 136 -13.56 -0.46 -6.77
C LEU A 136 -14.69 -0.87 -7.72
N ASP A 137 -14.66 -2.13 -8.17
CA ASP A 137 -15.62 -2.70 -9.11
C ASP A 137 -16.25 -3.99 -8.55
N GLU A 138 -17.30 -4.48 -9.24
CA GLU A 138 -17.78 -5.85 -9.08
C GLU A 138 -16.65 -6.86 -9.40
N PRO A 139 -16.64 -8.06 -8.80
CA PRO A 139 -15.62 -9.08 -9.07
C PRO A 139 -15.43 -9.33 -10.57
N GLY A 140 -14.23 -9.07 -11.10
CA GLY A 140 -13.89 -9.20 -12.52
C GLY A 140 -13.95 -7.91 -13.35
N GLY A 141 -14.18 -6.76 -12.71
CA GLY A 141 -14.05 -5.43 -13.34
C GLY A 141 -12.64 -5.12 -13.86
N SER A 142 -12.54 -4.09 -14.70
CA SER A 142 -11.25 -3.67 -15.29
C SER A 142 -10.41 -2.80 -14.37
N ASP A 143 -11.01 -2.18 -13.35
CA ASP A 143 -10.28 -1.44 -12.33
C ASP A 143 -10.10 -2.28 -11.08
N PHE A 144 -8.95 -2.09 -10.44
CA PHE A 144 -8.59 -2.86 -9.25
C PHE A 144 -7.67 -2.07 -8.35
N VAL A 145 -7.78 -2.34 -7.05
CA VAL A 145 -6.79 -1.90 -6.07
C VAL A 145 -5.45 -2.53 -6.40
N GLY A 146 -4.44 -1.72 -6.69
CA GLY A 146 -3.16 -2.22 -7.13
C GLY A 146 -2.05 -1.19 -7.25
N ARG A 147 -0.85 -1.61 -7.65
CA ARG A 147 0.38 -0.81 -7.49
C ARG A 147 0.51 -0.28 -6.06
N ILE A 148 0.30 -1.18 -5.10
CA ILE A 148 0.46 -0.87 -3.68
C ILE A 148 1.76 -1.50 -3.22
N THR A 149 2.59 -0.71 -2.57
CA THR A 149 3.86 -1.19 -2.01
C THR A 149 3.88 -0.96 -0.52
N PHE A 150 4.09 -2.03 0.25
CA PHE A 150 4.50 -1.94 1.65
C PHE A 150 5.99 -2.23 1.71
N ARG A 151 6.80 -1.22 2.04
CA ARG A 151 8.26 -1.33 2.04
C ARG A 151 8.86 -0.98 3.39
N ASP A 152 9.83 -1.75 3.85
CA ASP A 152 10.67 -1.41 5.01
C ASP A 152 9.86 -0.99 6.24
N ASN A 153 8.71 -1.64 6.50
CA ASN A 153 7.89 -1.40 7.67
C ASN A 153 8.13 -2.46 8.75
N VAL A 154 7.81 -2.13 10.00
CA VAL A 154 7.72 -3.07 11.11
C VAL A 154 6.24 -3.31 11.39
N LEU A 155 5.76 -4.52 11.10
CA LEU A 155 4.36 -4.92 11.21
C LEU A 155 4.22 -5.95 12.31
N HIS A 156 3.54 -5.62 13.41
CA HIS A 156 3.53 -6.49 14.58
C HIS A 156 2.28 -6.34 15.44
N ASP A 157 2.20 -7.14 16.52
CA ASP A 157 1.15 -7.11 17.53
C ASP A 157 -0.26 -7.16 16.93
N SER A 158 -0.58 -8.26 16.24
CA SER A 158 -1.97 -8.58 15.93
C SER A 158 -2.57 -9.47 17.02
N PHE A 159 -3.79 -9.16 17.48
CA PHE A 159 -4.41 -9.84 18.63
C PHE A 159 -5.64 -10.70 18.27
N ASN A 160 -6.04 -10.70 16.99
CA ASN A 160 -7.28 -11.34 16.57
C ASN A 160 -7.29 -11.86 15.13
N ASN A 161 -6.42 -11.36 14.25
CA ASN A 161 -6.43 -11.76 12.83
C ASN A 161 -5.04 -11.62 12.18
N ASP A 162 -4.97 -11.73 10.86
CA ASP A 162 -3.72 -11.58 10.11
C ASP A 162 -3.06 -10.20 10.35
N ILE A 163 -1.72 -10.15 10.33
CA ILE A 163 -1.01 -8.86 10.30
C ILE A 163 -1.24 -8.20 8.93
N LEU A 164 -1.13 -8.96 7.84
CA LEU A 164 -1.41 -8.45 6.50
C LEU A 164 -2.31 -9.43 5.75
N LYS A 165 -3.47 -8.95 5.31
CA LYS A 165 -4.34 -9.68 4.39
C LYS A 165 -4.51 -8.93 3.10
N ILE A 166 -4.29 -9.63 1.98
CA ILE A 166 -4.55 -9.12 0.65
C ILE A 166 -5.60 -10.04 0.01
N ASN A 167 -6.76 -9.49 -0.37
CA ASN A 167 -7.87 -10.30 -0.88
C ASN A 167 -8.74 -9.62 -1.96
N ASN A 168 -9.75 -10.37 -2.42
CA ASN A 168 -10.81 -9.94 -3.33
C ASN A 168 -10.35 -9.40 -4.69
N GLY A 169 -9.27 -9.95 -5.27
CA GLY A 169 -8.81 -9.51 -6.59
C GLY A 169 -8.07 -8.17 -6.59
N ALA A 170 -7.51 -7.74 -5.45
CA ALA A 170 -6.41 -6.79 -5.49
C ALA A 170 -5.22 -7.41 -6.25
N GLY A 171 -4.41 -6.60 -6.91
CA GLY A 171 -3.30 -7.11 -7.73
C GLY A 171 -2.18 -6.10 -7.87
N ASP A 172 -1.01 -6.52 -8.34
CA ASP A 172 0.17 -5.66 -8.41
C ASP A 172 0.52 -5.08 -7.02
N ILE A 173 0.67 -5.99 -6.06
CA ILE A 173 1.00 -5.66 -4.67
C ILE A 173 2.42 -6.13 -4.37
N THR A 174 3.25 -5.22 -3.88
CA THR A 174 4.63 -5.51 -3.47
C THR A 174 4.75 -5.39 -1.95
N VAL A 175 5.28 -6.41 -1.30
CA VAL A 175 5.61 -6.44 0.12
C VAL A 175 7.10 -6.75 0.23
N GLU A 176 7.91 -5.75 0.54
CA GLU A 176 9.38 -5.88 0.49
C GLU A 176 10.08 -5.25 1.70
N GLY A 177 11.16 -5.85 2.20
CA GLY A 177 11.96 -5.31 3.31
C GLY A 177 11.26 -5.19 4.68
N ASN A 178 10.02 -5.67 4.83
CA ASN A 178 9.27 -5.55 6.08
C ASN A 178 9.69 -6.61 7.12
N LEU A 179 9.52 -6.24 8.40
CA LEU A 179 9.66 -7.13 9.56
C LEU A 179 8.29 -7.50 10.12
N PHE A 180 8.02 -8.80 10.30
CA PHE A 180 6.78 -9.32 10.90
C PHE A 180 7.03 -10.09 12.19
N TYR A 181 6.31 -9.79 13.27
CA TYR A 181 6.39 -10.55 14.53
C TYR A 181 5.18 -10.36 15.46
N ASN A 182 5.10 -11.21 16.49
CA ASN A 182 4.11 -11.15 17.58
C ASN A 182 2.64 -11.07 17.12
N GLN A 183 2.27 -11.89 16.14
CA GLN A 183 0.86 -12.20 15.93
C GLN A 183 0.41 -13.21 17.00
N THR A 184 -0.82 -13.01 17.48
CA THR A 184 -1.51 -13.90 18.42
C THR A 184 -2.91 -14.18 17.90
N GLY A 185 -3.42 -15.41 18.09
CA GLY A 185 -4.67 -15.88 17.51
C GLY A 185 -4.48 -17.18 16.73
N SER A 186 -5.49 -17.59 15.97
CA SER A 186 -5.48 -18.83 15.16
C SER A 186 -5.04 -18.65 13.70
N ASP A 187 -4.63 -17.44 13.31
CA ASP A 187 -4.49 -17.05 11.90
C ASP A 187 -3.01 -16.87 11.48
N GLU A 188 -2.77 -16.64 10.19
CA GLU A 188 -1.45 -16.49 9.60
C GLU A 188 -0.79 -15.11 9.87
N HIS A 189 0.54 -15.02 9.78
CA HIS A 189 1.22 -13.72 9.78
C HIS A 189 0.87 -12.90 8.52
N ILE A 190 0.79 -13.57 7.37
CA ILE A 190 0.40 -12.98 6.08
C ILE A 190 -0.57 -13.95 5.43
N ASP A 191 -1.78 -13.48 5.10
CA ASP A 191 -2.75 -14.24 4.33
C ASP A 191 -2.99 -13.58 2.95
N VAL A 192 -2.78 -14.38 1.90
CA VAL A 192 -2.81 -13.95 0.50
C VAL A 192 -3.79 -14.83 -0.24
N ASN A 193 -4.97 -14.29 -0.56
CA ASN A 193 -6.07 -15.08 -1.11
C ASN A 193 -6.73 -14.40 -2.32
N SER A 194 -6.92 -15.17 -3.40
CA SER A 194 -7.66 -14.75 -4.61
C SER A 194 -7.08 -13.51 -5.31
N LEU A 195 -5.83 -13.57 -5.78
CA LEU A 195 -5.08 -12.43 -6.34
C LEU A 195 -4.30 -12.80 -7.62
N THR A 196 -3.71 -11.78 -8.24
CA THR A 196 -2.72 -11.92 -9.32
C THR A 196 -1.56 -10.96 -9.04
N ASP A 197 -0.32 -11.39 -9.29
CA ASP A 197 0.90 -10.58 -9.20
C ASP A 197 1.17 -9.94 -7.82
N VAL A 198 1.39 -10.80 -6.82
CA VAL A 198 1.93 -10.40 -5.51
C VAL A 198 3.40 -10.80 -5.43
N THR A 199 4.26 -9.87 -5.03
CA THR A 199 5.67 -10.15 -4.72
C THR A 199 5.92 -9.94 -3.22
N ILE A 200 6.41 -10.98 -2.55
CA ILE A 200 6.88 -10.91 -1.16
C ILE A 200 8.37 -11.27 -1.17
N GLN A 201 9.23 -10.34 -0.74
CA GLN A 201 10.68 -10.53 -0.83
C GLN A 201 11.44 -9.81 0.28
N ASP A 202 12.63 -10.29 0.62
CA ASP A 202 13.52 -9.64 1.61
C ASP A 202 12.86 -9.43 2.99
N MET A 203 12.00 -10.36 3.38
CA MET A 203 11.33 -10.36 4.68
C MET A 203 12.28 -10.84 5.79
N CYS A 204 12.19 -10.19 6.95
CA CYS A 204 12.67 -10.77 8.21
C CYS A 204 11.44 -11.17 9.04
N SER A 205 11.30 -12.43 9.42
CA SER A 205 10.30 -12.87 10.40
C SER A 205 11.03 -13.36 11.65
N SER A 206 10.56 -12.97 12.83
CA SER A 206 11.07 -13.46 14.11
C SER A 206 10.00 -14.22 14.89
N THR A 207 9.44 -15.26 14.26
CA THR A 207 8.73 -16.36 14.93
C THR A 207 8.97 -17.66 14.13
N ILE A 208 10.05 -18.40 14.43
CA ILE A 208 10.16 -19.84 14.12
C ILE A 208 9.99 -20.56 15.45
N LEU A 209 8.76 -20.95 15.78
CA LEU A 209 8.55 -22.05 16.71
C LEU A 209 8.67 -23.34 15.91
N LEU A 210 9.86 -23.95 15.94
CA LEU A 210 9.97 -25.38 15.70
C LEU A 210 9.23 -26.07 16.85
N GLU A 211 7.98 -26.49 16.65
CA GLU A 211 7.47 -27.61 17.42
C GLU A 211 8.19 -28.88 16.93
N ALA A 212 9.36 -29.14 17.49
CA ALA A 212 9.89 -30.47 17.62
C ALA A 212 9.72 -30.86 19.09
N ALA A 213 8.86 -31.85 19.33
CA ALA A 213 8.62 -32.43 20.64
C ALA A 213 9.94 -32.73 21.38
N ALA A 214 10.04 -32.30 22.64
CA ALA A 214 11.11 -32.74 23.53
C ALA A 214 11.00 -34.26 23.76
N PRO A 215 12.12 -35.00 23.90
CA PRO A 215 12.84 -34.93 25.18
C PRO A 215 14.38 -35.04 25.13
N MET A 216 14.98 -34.44 26.17
CA MET A 216 16.26 -34.72 26.84
C MET A 216 17.63 -34.48 26.15
N ALA A 217 18.39 -33.62 26.85
CA ALA A 217 19.82 -33.64 27.15
C ALA A 217 20.86 -33.04 26.17
N MET A 218 21.72 -32.24 26.81
CA MET A 218 23.06 -31.73 26.42
C MET A 218 23.18 -30.51 25.47
N THR A 219 23.71 -29.42 26.04
CA THR A 219 24.45 -28.32 25.37
C THR A 219 25.64 -28.84 24.54
N PRO A 220 26.21 -28.13 23.52
CA PRO A 220 26.30 -26.65 23.41
C PRO A 220 26.22 -26.01 21.98
N ALA A 221 26.20 -24.66 21.96
CA ALA A 221 26.79 -23.73 20.99
C ALA A 221 26.25 -23.56 19.52
N LEU A 222 26.13 -22.26 19.16
CA LEU A 222 26.37 -21.59 17.86
C LEU A 222 25.27 -21.53 16.76
N THR A 223 24.98 -20.26 16.43
CA THR A 223 24.94 -19.62 15.09
C THR A 223 23.66 -19.49 14.24
N SER A 224 23.57 -18.26 13.72
CA SER A 224 23.02 -17.78 12.45
C SER A 224 21.50 -17.61 12.33
N SER A 225 21.10 -16.33 12.27
CA SER A 225 19.85 -15.87 11.65
C SER A 225 19.90 -16.24 10.16
N SER A 226 19.05 -17.18 9.75
CA SER A 226 18.82 -17.50 8.34
C SER A 226 17.85 -16.47 7.75
N ARG A 227 18.31 -15.70 6.77
CA ARG A 227 17.41 -14.98 5.85
C ARG A 227 16.81 -16.02 4.90
N THR A 228 15.50 -16.21 4.97
CA THR A 228 14.76 -17.02 3.98
C THR A 228 13.99 -16.06 3.09
N ALA A 229 14.49 -15.82 1.88
CA ALA A 229 13.70 -15.18 0.82
C ALA A 229 12.76 -16.23 0.24
N MET A 230 11.45 -16.05 0.40
CA MET A 230 10.42 -16.87 -0.24
C MET A 230 9.70 -16.01 -1.28
N ALA A 231 10.20 -16.00 -2.51
CA ALA A 231 9.49 -15.39 -3.63
C ALA A 231 8.32 -16.30 -4.03
N VAL A 232 7.09 -15.92 -3.69
CA VAL A 232 5.88 -16.55 -4.23
C VAL A 232 5.47 -15.75 -5.46
N THR A 233 5.73 -16.28 -6.66
CA THR A 233 5.16 -15.76 -7.92
C THR A 233 3.95 -16.61 -8.27
N THR A 234 2.74 -16.07 -8.19
CA THR A 234 1.52 -16.76 -8.64
C THR A 234 1.40 -16.68 -10.17
N GLN A 235 1.43 -17.83 -10.87
CA GLN A 235 1.06 -17.89 -12.29
C GLN A 235 -0.45 -17.99 -12.46
N THR A 236 -1.00 -17.21 -13.40
CA THR A 236 -2.40 -17.29 -13.82
C THR A 236 -2.69 -18.62 -14.53
N SER A 237 -3.61 -19.44 -14.00
CA SER A 237 -4.17 -20.55 -14.77
C SER A 237 -5.15 -20.00 -15.82
N GLY A 238 -4.72 -19.90 -17.06
CA GLY A 238 -5.60 -19.63 -18.20
C GLY A 238 -6.63 -20.76 -18.34
N ALA A 239 -7.92 -20.42 -18.25
CA ALA A 239 -8.99 -21.34 -18.55
C ALA A 239 -8.95 -21.69 -20.05
N SER A 240 -8.53 -22.91 -20.40
CA SER A 240 -8.71 -23.45 -21.74
C SER A 240 -10.18 -23.84 -21.91
N ALA A 241 -10.93 -23.07 -22.69
CA ALA A 241 -12.25 -23.45 -23.16
C ALA A 241 -12.13 -24.65 -24.11
N SER A 242 -12.73 -25.79 -23.75
CA SER A 242 -12.93 -26.92 -24.66
C SER A 242 -14.00 -26.57 -25.70
N PRO A 243 -13.76 -26.74 -27.01
CA PRO A 243 -14.81 -26.57 -28.01
C PRO A 243 -15.74 -27.80 -27.99
N SER A 244 -17.04 -27.52 -27.92
CA SER A 244 -18.12 -28.48 -28.11
C SER A 244 -18.07 -29.07 -29.53
N GLY A 245 -17.92 -30.39 -29.63
CA GLY A 245 -18.05 -31.15 -30.87
C GLY A 245 -19.08 -32.27 -30.70
N ALA A 246 -20.17 -32.17 -31.45
CA ALA A 246 -21.24 -33.17 -31.54
C ALA A 246 -20.78 -34.46 -32.24
N THR A 247 -21.33 -35.61 -31.85
CA THR A 247 -21.68 -36.71 -32.78
C THR A 247 -22.79 -37.59 -32.21
N SER A 248 -23.75 -37.88 -33.10
CA SER A 248 -24.81 -38.89 -33.09
C SER A 248 -24.39 -40.30 -32.70
N PHE A 249 -25.21 -41.00 -31.89
CA PHE A 249 -26.17 -42.04 -32.28
C PHE A 249 -27.11 -42.32 -31.09
#